data_AF-A0A5B9MDC4-F1
#
_entry.id   AF-A0A5B9MDC4-F1
#
_cell.length_a   1.000
_cell.length_b   1.000
_cell.length_c   1.000
_cell.angle_alpha   90.00
_cell.angle_beta   90.00
_cell.angle_gamma   90.00
#
_symmetry.space_group_name_H-M   'P 1'
#
loop_
_entity.id
_entity.type
_entity.pdbx_description
1 polymer ?
#
loop_
_entity_poly.entity_id
_entity_poly.type
_entity_poly.pdbx_seq_one_letter_code
_entity_poly.pdbx_strand_id
1 'polypeptide(L)'
;MKYLVLLMTLLAGNISAAADVIEFADGKKVDGTITSIRKAEKEFDFSPQAGSSSTKTVYQFDEVHRVLYQGKWFVLTPKSSASASADEDNGTTGTVTRSKAEVLALIEAAGKTPPDWFESTPLDYPNTLDLSWPIKPPKGPWQAHKNMGQYIWSVINENPGRWHSGIKLIHHCVSLHKDDRERLQRDMRALGAAYFRLLQDYPRAAFWFQQGKASVDTNDGIWLAECYWRLGNRGMALQMLRSRRLNLGAIKLYGDMGEIDRALSLTKAFVNSGNDYQANVLAADALRQAGRYDEAIDYYQRVLNSKQWRNEEYENRFKARAQESINTIRLYEQADLSRVADGTYRDSSTGYNGKLTVEVNVASGRLQSVKVVDHKEKQFYSSLTDTPAQLIERQSVQGIDGTSSATITSQAIVNATAKALAQGTR
;
A
#
# COMPACT_ATOMS: atom_id res chain seq x y z
N MET A 1 -23.55 -42.54 2.42
CA MET A 1 -23.04 -43.62 1.53
C MET A 1 -22.86 -43.01 0.14
N LYS A 2 -21.71 -42.96 -0.52
CA LYS A 2 -20.40 -43.59 -0.36
C LYS A 2 -19.34 -42.59 -0.85
N TYR A 3 -18.18 -42.62 -0.20
CA TYR A 3 -16.97 -41.91 -0.60
C TYR A 3 -16.48 -42.42 -1.95
N LEU A 4 -16.07 -41.49 -2.83
CA LEU A 4 -15.25 -41.80 -4.00
C LEU A 4 -13.79 -41.66 -3.56
N VAL A 5 -13.15 -42.79 -3.27
CA VAL A 5 -11.70 -42.90 -3.04
C VAL A 5 -11.04 -42.93 -4.42
N LEU A 6 -10.36 -41.86 -4.81
CA LEU A 6 -9.45 -41.87 -5.95
C LEU A 6 -8.07 -42.28 -5.44
N LEU A 7 -7.72 -43.55 -5.69
CA LEU A 7 -6.39 -44.10 -5.44
C LEU A 7 -5.47 -43.65 -6.59
N MET A 8 -4.62 -42.65 -6.37
CA MET A 8 -3.49 -42.35 -7.26
C MET A 8 -2.25 -43.06 -6.74
N THR A 9 -1.88 -44.15 -7.41
CA THR A 9 -0.59 -44.81 -7.28
C THR A 9 0.53 -43.87 -7.75
N LEU A 10 1.40 -43.45 -6.81
CA LEU A 10 2.65 -42.77 -7.13
C LEU A 10 3.61 -43.75 -7.82
N LEU A 11 4.03 -43.42 -9.04
CA LEU A 11 5.31 -43.89 -9.55
C LEU A 11 6.43 -43.16 -8.78
N ALA A 12 7.33 -43.95 -8.21
CA ALA A 12 8.51 -43.48 -7.49
C ALA A 12 9.44 -42.67 -8.42
N GLY A 13 9.45 -41.36 -8.22
CA GLY A 13 10.57 -40.49 -8.57
C GLY A 13 11.10 -39.88 -7.27
N ASN A 14 12.31 -40.24 -6.88
CA ASN A 14 12.99 -39.67 -5.72
C ASN A 14 13.36 -38.21 -5.98
N ILE A 15 12.41 -37.30 -5.77
CA ILE A 15 12.68 -35.93 -5.37
C ILE A 15 12.43 -35.92 -3.88
N SER A 16 13.49 -35.83 -3.08
CA SER A 16 13.37 -35.66 -1.63
C SER A 16 12.74 -34.29 -1.38
N ALA A 17 11.41 -34.22 -1.35
CA ALA A 17 10.71 -33.03 -0.88
C ALA A 17 11.19 -32.77 0.56
N ALA A 18 11.69 -31.56 0.83
CA ALA A 18 12.06 -31.17 2.17
C ALA A 18 10.85 -31.36 3.11
N ALA A 19 11.10 -31.87 4.32
CA ALA A 19 10.04 -32.06 5.31
C ALA A 19 9.31 -30.73 5.58
N ASP A 20 8.00 -30.81 5.83
CA ASP A 20 7.25 -29.67 6.35
C ASP A 20 7.70 -29.40 7.78
N VAL A 21 7.59 -28.14 8.22
CA VAL A 21 8.06 -27.71 9.55
C VAL A 21 6.99 -26.88 10.23
N ILE A 22 6.67 -27.21 11.48
CA ILE A 22 5.91 -26.32 12.37
C ILE A 22 6.91 -25.52 13.19
N GLU A 23 6.77 -24.19 13.23
CA GLU A 23 7.45 -23.32 14.20
C GLU A 23 6.42 -22.71 15.15
N PHE A 24 6.61 -22.91 16.46
CA PHE A 24 5.77 -22.35 17.51
C PHE A 24 6.19 -20.93 17.90
N ALA A 25 5.35 -20.24 18.67
CA ALA A 25 5.62 -18.87 19.10
C ALA A 25 6.93 -18.73 19.92
N ASP A 26 7.26 -19.75 20.72
CA ASP A 26 8.50 -19.84 21.50
C ASP A 26 9.74 -20.19 20.66
N GLY A 27 9.58 -20.39 19.34
CA GLY A 27 10.65 -20.76 18.41
C GLY A 27 10.95 -22.26 18.35
N LYS A 28 10.25 -23.11 19.12
CA LYS A 28 10.36 -24.57 18.99
C LYS A 28 9.93 -24.99 17.58
N LYS A 29 10.67 -25.94 17.00
CA LYS A 29 10.38 -26.50 15.67
C LYS A 29 10.09 -28.00 15.72
N VAL A 30 9.22 -28.46 14.83
CA VAL A 30 8.83 -29.86 14.69
C VAL A 30 8.79 -30.17 13.20
N ASP A 31 9.63 -31.11 12.77
CA ASP A 31 9.70 -31.59 11.39
C ASP A 31 8.71 -32.75 11.16
N GLY A 32 8.10 -32.80 9.98
CA GLY A 32 7.09 -33.80 9.63
C GLY A 32 6.41 -33.54 8.29
N THR A 33 5.14 -33.89 8.19
CA THR A 33 4.35 -33.73 6.96
C THR A 33 2.96 -33.22 7.29
N ILE A 34 2.54 -32.12 6.66
CA ILE A 34 1.17 -31.63 6.74
C ILE A 34 0.33 -32.48 5.78
N THR A 35 -0.63 -33.23 6.31
CA THR A 35 -1.41 -34.21 5.55
C THR A 35 -2.77 -33.69 5.09
N SER A 36 -3.33 -32.70 5.79
CA SER A 36 -4.56 -32.01 5.36
C SER A 36 -4.67 -30.61 5.99
N ILE A 37 -5.41 -29.71 5.34
CA ILE A 37 -5.65 -28.34 5.83
C ILE A 37 -7.15 -28.03 5.73
N ARG A 38 -7.76 -27.60 6.85
CA ARG A 38 -9.17 -27.24 6.97
C ARG A 38 -9.28 -25.75 7.29
N LYS A 39 -9.44 -24.93 6.23
CA LYS A 39 -9.30 -23.47 6.31
C LYS A 39 -10.46 -22.76 7.01
N ALA A 40 -11.68 -23.28 6.91
CA ALA A 40 -12.84 -22.64 7.56
C ALA A 40 -12.77 -22.81 9.08
N GLU A 41 -12.24 -23.95 9.51
CA GLU A 41 -12.05 -24.37 10.90
C GLU A 41 -10.71 -23.89 11.49
N LYS A 42 -9.81 -23.39 10.63
CA LYS A 42 -8.46 -22.90 10.97
C LYS A 42 -7.58 -23.97 11.64
N GLU A 43 -7.57 -25.18 11.09
CA GLU A 43 -6.74 -26.28 11.58
C GLU A 43 -6.07 -27.09 10.45
N PHE A 44 -5.08 -27.90 10.80
CA PHE A 44 -4.39 -28.80 9.88
C PHE A 44 -3.90 -30.08 10.58
N ASP A 45 -3.82 -31.17 9.81
CA ASP A 45 -3.26 -32.45 10.27
C ASP A 45 -1.76 -32.50 10.00
N PHE A 46 -0.99 -32.99 10.96
CA PHE A 46 0.46 -33.08 10.89
C PHE A 46 0.94 -34.46 11.36
N SER A 47 1.77 -35.11 10.54
CA SER A 47 2.44 -36.36 10.87
C SER A 47 3.91 -36.07 11.21
N PRO A 48 4.32 -36.15 12.49
CA PRO A 48 5.71 -35.90 12.88
C PRO A 48 6.67 -36.92 12.26
N GLN A 49 7.89 -36.49 11.93
CA GLN A 49 8.95 -37.40 11.50
C GLN A 49 9.49 -38.23 12.68
N ALA A 50 9.96 -39.45 12.42
CA ALA A 50 10.54 -40.33 13.44
C ALA A 50 11.68 -39.62 14.20
N GLY A 51 11.57 -39.57 15.54
CA GLY A 51 12.50 -38.84 16.42
C GLY A 51 12.04 -37.44 16.85
N SER A 52 10.92 -36.95 16.31
CA SER A 52 10.32 -35.69 16.75
C SER A 52 9.62 -35.84 18.11
N SER A 53 9.71 -34.79 18.95
CA SER A 53 9.13 -34.79 20.30
C SER A 53 7.61 -34.56 20.35
N SER A 54 6.96 -34.34 19.21
CA SER A 54 5.51 -34.09 19.18
C SER A 54 4.72 -35.38 19.04
N THR A 55 3.68 -35.55 19.86
CA THR A 55 2.66 -36.61 19.76
C THR A 55 1.33 -36.09 19.20
N LYS A 56 1.22 -34.79 18.94
CA LYS A 56 -0.02 -34.15 18.47
C LYS A 56 -0.12 -34.24 16.95
N THR A 57 -1.28 -34.66 16.46
CA THR A 57 -1.54 -34.88 15.03
C THR A 57 -2.42 -33.81 14.38
N VAL A 58 -3.04 -32.94 15.18
CA VAL A 58 -3.91 -31.84 14.69
C VAL A 58 -3.49 -30.55 15.37
N TYR A 59 -3.32 -29.47 14.60
CA TYR A 59 -2.95 -28.15 15.10
C TYR A 59 -3.96 -27.10 14.66
N GLN A 60 -4.33 -26.22 15.58
CA GLN A 60 -5.04 -24.99 15.25
C GLN A 60 -4.05 -23.94 14.73
N PHE A 61 -4.51 -23.02 13.89
CA PHE A 61 -3.66 -21.97 13.32
C PHE A 61 -3.11 -21.03 14.40
N ASP A 62 -3.89 -20.78 15.46
CA ASP A 62 -3.52 -19.91 16.60
C ASP A 62 -2.44 -20.51 17.52
N GLU A 63 -2.26 -21.84 17.47
CA GLU A 63 -1.22 -22.54 18.24
C GLU A 63 0.16 -22.44 17.61
N VAL A 64 0.24 -22.06 16.33
CA VAL A 64 1.46 -22.16 15.51
C VAL A 64 1.84 -20.79 14.98
N HIS A 65 3.13 -20.44 15.08
CA HIS A 65 3.61 -19.17 14.53
C HIS A 65 3.61 -19.21 13.01
N ARG A 66 4.30 -20.20 12.44
CA ARG A 66 4.39 -20.40 10.99
C ARG A 66 4.64 -21.85 10.63
N VAL A 67 4.28 -22.22 9.41
CA VAL A 67 4.54 -23.54 8.83
C VAL A 67 5.35 -23.43 7.54
N LEU A 68 6.33 -24.32 7.36
CA LEU A 68 6.94 -24.60 6.06
C LEU A 68 6.07 -25.69 5.43
N TYR A 69 5.36 -25.35 4.36
CA TYR A 69 4.52 -26.30 3.62
C TYR A 69 4.96 -26.30 2.16
N GLN A 70 5.32 -27.46 1.63
CA GLN A 70 5.78 -27.61 0.24
C GLN A 70 6.91 -26.62 -0.12
N GLY A 71 7.84 -26.40 0.82
CA GLY A 71 8.99 -25.52 0.63
C GLY A 71 8.70 -24.01 0.78
N LYS A 72 7.48 -23.61 1.15
CA LYS A 72 7.12 -22.20 1.39
C LYS A 72 6.66 -21.95 2.83
N TRP A 73 7.12 -20.85 3.43
CA TRP A 73 6.69 -20.44 4.75
C TRP A 73 5.34 -19.70 4.71
N PHE A 74 4.43 -20.10 5.59
CA PHE A 74 3.14 -19.46 5.83
C PHE A 74 3.04 -19.09 7.30
N VAL A 75 2.89 -17.79 7.61
CA VAL A 75 2.66 -17.34 8.99
C VAL A 75 1.19 -17.54 9.33
N LEU A 76 0.91 -18.30 10.39
CA LEU A 76 -0.44 -18.57 10.87
C LEU A 76 -0.78 -17.62 12.04
N THR A 77 0.16 -17.41 12.96
CA THR A 77 -0.01 -16.52 14.12
C THR A 77 1.25 -15.69 14.38
N PRO A 78 1.20 -14.35 14.44
CA PRO A 78 2.37 -13.53 14.76
C PRO A 78 2.94 -13.82 16.16
N LYS A 79 4.26 -13.77 16.36
CA LYS A 79 4.86 -13.87 17.70
C LYS A 79 4.48 -12.63 18.51
N SER A 80 3.85 -12.82 19.68
CA SER A 80 3.66 -11.73 20.65
C SER A 80 5.02 -11.35 21.26
N SER A 81 5.35 -10.07 21.27
CA SER A 81 6.59 -9.53 21.83
C SER A 81 6.58 -9.64 23.37
N ALA A 82 7.34 -10.58 23.92
CA ALA A 82 7.60 -10.64 25.36
C ALA A 82 8.82 -9.78 25.74
N SER A 83 8.52 -8.68 26.45
CA SER A 83 9.33 -7.89 27.39
C SER A 83 10.76 -7.46 27.02
N ALA A 84 10.89 -6.19 26.60
CA ALA A 84 11.91 -5.29 27.13
C ALA A 84 11.19 -4.03 27.66
N SER A 85 11.63 -3.58 28.82
CA SER A 85 11.01 -2.61 29.71
C SER A 85 10.72 -1.24 29.10
N ALA A 86 9.53 -0.74 29.44
CA ALA A 86 9.08 0.65 29.62
C ALA A 86 9.86 1.76 28.90
N ASP A 87 9.25 2.31 27.85
CA ASP A 87 8.96 3.74 27.77
C ASP A 87 7.63 3.90 27.00
N GLU A 88 6.77 4.79 27.49
CA GLU A 88 5.44 5.06 26.96
C GLU A 88 5.53 5.53 25.51
N ASP A 89 4.97 4.75 24.57
CA ASP A 89 4.65 5.24 23.23
C ASP A 89 3.19 4.94 22.91
N ASN A 90 2.48 6.02 22.63
CA ASN A 90 1.03 6.08 22.57
C ASN A 90 0.58 5.70 21.16
N GLY A 91 0.08 4.48 21.01
CA GLY A 91 -0.87 4.08 19.96
C GLY A 91 -0.41 4.23 18.51
N THR A 92 0.31 3.24 17.99
CA THR A 92 0.18 2.86 16.57
C THR A 92 0.53 1.38 16.38
N THR A 93 -0.31 0.68 15.63
CA THR A 93 -0.15 -0.69 15.11
C THR A 93 1.32 -1.09 14.94
N GLY A 94 1.76 -2.16 15.61
CA GLY A 94 3.16 -2.58 15.80
C GLY A 94 4.08 -2.47 14.58
N THR A 95 4.64 -1.27 14.40
CA THR A 95 5.59 -0.99 13.31
C THR A 95 6.89 -1.68 13.68
N VAL A 96 7.29 -2.69 12.91
CA VAL A 96 8.57 -3.38 13.11
C VAL A 96 9.70 -2.35 12.99
N THR A 97 10.37 -2.03 14.09
CA THR A 97 11.56 -1.16 14.09
C THR A 97 12.78 -1.94 13.61
N ARG A 98 13.53 -1.39 12.66
CA ARG A 98 14.75 -2.01 12.09
C ARG A 98 15.91 -1.04 12.11
N SER A 99 17.11 -1.55 12.38
CA SER A 99 18.35 -0.82 12.21
C SER A 99 18.58 -0.45 10.73
N LYS A 100 19.47 0.53 10.49
CA LYS A 100 19.85 0.92 9.13
C LYS A 100 20.44 -0.26 8.35
N ALA A 101 21.24 -1.10 9.01
CA ALA A 101 21.87 -2.25 8.38
C ALA A 101 20.84 -3.29 7.93
N GLU A 102 19.83 -3.59 8.76
CA GLU A 102 18.76 -4.53 8.41
C GLU A 102 17.91 -4.02 7.24
N VAL A 103 17.54 -2.73 7.23
CA VAL A 103 16.81 -2.14 6.11
C VAL A 103 17.60 -2.22 4.81
N LEU A 104 18.90 -1.88 4.84
CA LEU A 104 19.75 -2.00 3.66
C LEU A 104 19.90 -3.45 3.19
N ALA A 105 19.99 -4.41 4.11
CA ALA A 105 20.05 -5.83 3.76
C ALA A 105 18.76 -6.33 3.09
N LEU A 106 17.58 -5.91 3.58
CA LEU A 106 16.29 -6.23 2.97
C LEU A 106 16.17 -5.68 1.55
N ILE A 107 16.58 -4.43 1.36
CA ILE A 107 16.57 -3.75 0.06
C ILE A 107 17.47 -4.49 -0.93
N GLU A 108 18.69 -4.83 -0.50
CA GLU A 108 19.65 -5.51 -1.34
C GLU A 108 19.19 -6.93 -1.73
N ALA A 109 18.69 -7.69 -0.77
CA ALA A 109 18.18 -9.04 -1.01
C ALA A 109 16.99 -9.04 -1.99
N ALA A 110 16.05 -8.10 -1.80
CA ALA A 110 14.88 -8.01 -2.64
C ALA A 110 15.23 -7.50 -4.06
N GLY A 111 16.10 -6.49 -4.17
CA GLY A 111 16.50 -5.90 -5.44
C GLY A 111 17.28 -6.84 -6.37
N LYS A 112 18.09 -7.73 -5.79
CA LYS A 112 18.86 -8.75 -6.52
C LYS A 112 18.06 -9.98 -6.92
N THR A 113 16.86 -10.16 -6.38
CA THR A 113 16.05 -11.35 -6.59
C THR A 113 14.78 -10.99 -7.35
N PRO A 114 14.60 -11.47 -8.59
CA PRO A 114 13.34 -11.31 -9.31
C PRO A 114 12.16 -11.83 -8.48
N PRO A 115 10.99 -11.17 -8.50
CA PRO A 115 9.79 -11.72 -7.89
C PRO A 115 9.40 -13.08 -8.50
N ASP A 116 8.72 -13.94 -7.73
CA ASP A 116 8.33 -15.31 -8.14
C ASP A 116 7.56 -15.35 -9.47
N TRP A 117 6.78 -14.31 -9.78
CA TRP A 117 6.00 -14.20 -11.01
C TRP A 117 6.82 -13.76 -12.23
N PHE A 118 8.05 -13.29 -12.05
CA PHE A 118 8.79 -12.56 -13.08
C PHE A 118 9.13 -13.43 -14.28
N GLU A 119 9.64 -14.64 -14.05
CA GLU A 119 10.01 -15.57 -15.13
C GLU A 119 8.78 -16.05 -15.90
N SER A 120 7.70 -16.40 -15.20
CA SER A 120 6.46 -16.88 -15.82
C SER A 120 5.66 -15.79 -16.55
N THR A 121 5.94 -14.52 -16.27
CA THR A 121 5.23 -13.40 -16.92
C THR A 121 5.78 -13.19 -18.32
N PRO A 122 4.95 -13.23 -19.38
CA PRO A 122 5.41 -12.92 -20.73
C PRO A 122 5.80 -11.44 -20.86
N LEU A 123 6.84 -11.17 -21.64
CA LEU A 123 7.16 -9.81 -22.07
C LEU A 123 6.22 -9.46 -23.24
N ASP A 124 5.05 -8.93 -22.93
CA ASP A 124 3.98 -8.59 -23.89
C ASP A 124 3.83 -7.08 -24.04
N TYR A 125 4.10 -6.57 -25.25
CA TYR A 125 3.88 -5.18 -25.63
C TYR A 125 3.70 -5.05 -27.16
N PRO A 126 3.04 -3.98 -27.65
CA PRO A 126 2.86 -3.78 -29.08
C PRO A 126 4.20 -3.61 -29.81
N ASN A 127 4.38 -4.29 -30.95
CA ASN A 127 5.59 -4.17 -31.78
C ASN A 127 5.85 -2.72 -32.28
N THR A 128 4.82 -1.88 -32.28
CA THR A 128 4.89 -0.46 -32.67
C THR A 128 5.27 0.47 -31.52
N LEU A 129 5.44 -0.06 -30.30
CA LEU A 129 5.78 0.75 -29.13
C LEU A 129 7.25 1.19 -29.20
N ASP A 130 7.48 2.49 -29.20
CA ASP A 130 8.84 3.04 -29.14
C ASP A 130 9.43 2.85 -27.74
N LEU A 131 10.37 1.91 -27.64
CA LEU A 131 11.11 1.59 -26.43
C LEU A 131 12.31 2.50 -26.18
N SER A 132 12.69 3.37 -27.13
CA SER A 132 13.80 4.32 -26.94
C SER A 132 13.54 5.26 -25.77
N TRP A 133 12.26 5.49 -25.46
CA TRP A 133 11.75 6.26 -24.34
C TRP A 133 12.60 7.52 -24.08
N PRO A 134 12.51 8.54 -24.92
CA PRO A 134 13.33 9.74 -24.78
C PRO A 134 13.05 10.47 -23.46
N ILE A 135 14.07 11.14 -22.91
CA ILE A 135 13.95 11.93 -21.67
C ILE A 135 12.90 13.03 -21.81
N LYS A 136 12.90 13.72 -22.95
CA LYS A 136 11.85 14.69 -23.27
C LYS A 136 10.69 13.93 -23.91
N PRO A 137 9.46 14.07 -23.39
CA PRO A 137 8.32 13.43 -24.00
C PRO A 137 8.11 13.95 -25.42
N PRO A 138 7.60 13.10 -26.34
CA PRO A 138 7.33 13.50 -27.70
C PRO A 138 6.25 14.59 -27.74
N LYS A 139 6.40 15.53 -28.68
CA LYS A 139 5.40 16.57 -28.94
C LYS A 139 4.24 15.98 -29.75
N GLY A 140 3.03 16.47 -29.50
CA GLY A 140 1.83 16.09 -30.24
C GLY A 140 0.76 15.42 -29.37
N PRO A 141 -0.29 14.85 -30.00
CA PRO A 141 -1.41 14.27 -29.28
C PRO A 141 -1.00 13.01 -28.49
N TRP A 142 -1.80 12.70 -27.46
CA TRP A 142 -1.63 11.50 -26.65
C TRP A 142 -1.81 10.23 -27.49
N GLN A 143 -0.80 9.36 -27.50
CA GLN A 143 -0.73 8.12 -28.27
C GLN A 143 -0.21 6.98 -27.38
N ALA A 144 -1.10 6.47 -26.52
CA ALA A 144 -0.78 5.49 -25.46
C ALA A 144 0.00 4.25 -25.94
N HIS A 145 -0.23 3.79 -27.19
CA HIS A 145 0.40 2.57 -27.72
C HIS A 145 1.68 2.83 -28.55
N LYS A 146 2.14 4.08 -28.64
CA LYS A 146 3.34 4.43 -29.40
C LYS A 146 4.52 4.86 -28.54
N ASN A 147 4.27 5.39 -27.35
CA ASN A 147 5.31 5.99 -26.51
C ASN A 147 5.36 5.32 -25.15
N MET A 148 6.54 4.84 -24.75
CA MET A 148 6.71 4.11 -23.49
C MET A 148 6.13 4.83 -22.27
N GLY A 149 6.39 6.13 -22.10
CA GLY A 149 5.83 6.90 -20.98
C GLY A 149 4.30 6.97 -20.96
N GLN A 150 3.67 7.10 -22.13
CA GLN A 150 2.21 7.14 -22.25
C GLN A 150 1.60 5.73 -22.13
N TYR A 151 2.33 4.70 -22.55
CA TYR A 151 1.97 3.29 -22.38
C TYR A 151 1.97 2.89 -20.90
N ILE A 152 3.00 3.27 -20.15
CA ILE A 152 3.01 3.11 -18.69
C ILE A 152 1.78 3.77 -18.07
N TRP A 153 1.50 5.01 -18.48
CA TRP A 153 0.43 5.79 -17.88
C TRP A 153 -0.97 5.22 -18.17
N SER A 154 -1.30 4.95 -19.43
CA SER A 154 -2.67 4.60 -19.85
C SER A 154 -2.91 3.11 -20.05
N VAL A 155 -1.88 2.29 -20.16
CA VAL A 155 -2.03 0.85 -20.42
C VAL A 155 -1.58 0.03 -19.22
N ILE A 156 -0.45 0.36 -18.59
CA ILE A 156 0.05 -0.40 -17.43
C ILE A 156 -0.63 0.05 -16.15
N ASN A 157 -0.48 1.32 -15.75
CA ASN A 157 -0.97 1.81 -14.46
C ASN A 157 -2.49 1.64 -14.30
N GLU A 158 -3.23 1.78 -15.41
CA GLU A 158 -4.70 1.69 -15.42
C GLU A 158 -5.24 0.26 -15.37
N ASN A 159 -4.40 -0.79 -15.52
CA ASN A 159 -4.88 -2.16 -15.66
C ASN A 159 -4.12 -3.11 -14.72
N PRO A 160 -4.71 -3.55 -13.58
CA PRO A 160 -4.09 -4.49 -12.65
C PRO A 160 -3.55 -5.77 -13.30
N GLY A 161 -4.29 -6.33 -14.26
CA GLY A 161 -3.85 -7.50 -15.03
C GLY A 161 -2.62 -7.27 -15.91
N ARG A 162 -2.17 -6.01 -16.09
CA ARG A 162 -0.97 -5.63 -16.85
C ARG A 162 0.18 -5.17 -15.95
N TRP A 163 0.05 -5.16 -14.63
CA TRP A 163 1.10 -4.66 -13.75
C TRP A 163 2.39 -5.49 -13.86
N HIS A 164 2.29 -6.83 -13.81
CA HIS A 164 3.46 -7.69 -13.93
C HIS A 164 4.15 -7.57 -15.28
N SER A 165 3.40 -7.66 -16.40
CA SER A 165 3.98 -7.54 -17.74
C SER A 165 4.54 -6.14 -18.01
N GLY A 166 3.87 -5.10 -17.49
CA GLY A 166 4.36 -3.73 -17.54
C GLY A 166 5.66 -3.52 -16.75
N ILE A 167 5.77 -4.09 -15.56
CA ILE A 167 7.02 -4.06 -14.77
C ILE A 167 8.13 -4.81 -15.50
N LYS A 168 7.83 -5.98 -16.09
CA LYS A 168 8.80 -6.73 -16.91
C LYS A 168 9.27 -5.94 -18.14
N LEU A 169 8.38 -5.16 -18.76
CA LEU A 169 8.75 -4.24 -19.84
C LEU A 169 9.68 -3.12 -19.37
N ILE A 170 9.45 -2.55 -18.18
CA ILE A 170 10.35 -1.51 -17.64
C ILE A 170 11.74 -2.12 -17.33
N HIS A 171 11.83 -3.34 -16.80
CA HIS A 171 13.09 -4.09 -16.69
C HIS A 171 13.79 -4.29 -18.04
N HIS A 172 13.02 -4.57 -19.09
CA HIS A 172 13.56 -4.64 -20.45
C HIS A 172 14.15 -3.29 -20.89
N CYS A 173 13.47 -2.17 -20.63
CA CYS A 173 14.02 -0.82 -20.87
C CYS A 173 15.31 -0.54 -20.08
N VAL A 174 15.40 -0.94 -18.80
CA VAL A 174 16.65 -0.84 -18.01
C VAL A 174 17.80 -1.56 -18.72
N SER A 175 17.54 -2.74 -19.28
CA SER A 175 18.55 -3.51 -20.01
C SER A 175 18.92 -2.86 -21.35
N LEU A 176 17.94 -2.33 -22.08
CA LEU A 176 18.14 -1.64 -23.36
C LEU A 176 18.97 -0.36 -23.21
N HIS A 177 18.76 0.39 -22.13
CA HIS A 177 19.41 1.68 -21.91
C HIS A 177 20.66 1.62 -21.03
N LYS A 178 21.24 0.43 -20.81
CA LYS A 178 22.42 0.23 -19.94
C LYS A 178 23.61 1.14 -20.25
N ASP A 179 23.77 1.54 -21.52
CA ASP A 179 24.87 2.38 -22.01
C ASP A 179 24.51 3.88 -22.07
N ASP A 180 23.25 4.25 -21.79
CA ASP A 180 22.79 5.65 -21.65
C ASP A 180 22.50 5.95 -20.17
N ARG A 181 23.47 6.56 -19.50
CA ARG A 181 23.40 6.83 -18.05
C ARG A 181 22.16 7.61 -17.63
N GLU A 182 21.70 8.58 -18.43
CA GLU A 182 20.55 9.42 -18.05
C GLU A 182 19.25 8.63 -18.17
N ARG A 183 19.07 7.89 -19.27
CA ARG A 183 17.90 7.02 -19.48
C ARG A 183 17.87 5.87 -18.51
N LEU A 184 19.00 5.22 -18.26
CA LEU A 184 19.13 4.15 -17.30
C LEU A 184 18.62 4.57 -15.92
N GLN A 185 19.06 5.74 -15.45
CA GLN A 185 18.60 6.26 -14.16
C GLN A 185 17.10 6.56 -14.15
N ARG A 186 16.55 7.10 -15.24
CA ARG A 186 15.11 7.31 -15.40
C ARG A 186 14.35 5.97 -15.38
N ASP A 187 14.84 4.94 -16.06
CA ASP A 187 14.22 3.62 -16.10
C ASP A 187 14.20 2.97 -14.72
N MET A 188 15.32 3.03 -14.00
CA MET A 188 15.43 2.54 -12.64
C MET A 188 14.46 3.28 -11.71
N ARG A 189 14.34 4.62 -11.80
CA ARG A 189 13.33 5.35 -11.01
C ARG A 189 11.90 4.97 -11.37
N ALA A 190 11.60 4.80 -12.66
CA ALA A 190 10.28 4.36 -13.09
C ALA A 190 9.96 2.93 -12.61
N LEU A 191 10.96 2.07 -12.57
CA LEU A 191 10.84 0.72 -12.04
C LEU A 191 10.58 0.72 -10.52
N GLY A 192 11.31 1.56 -9.78
CA GLY A 192 11.05 1.82 -8.36
C GLY A 192 9.63 2.33 -8.13
N ALA A 193 9.17 3.27 -8.97
CA ALA A 193 7.82 3.81 -8.91
C ALA A 193 6.74 2.77 -9.24
N ALA A 194 7.02 1.80 -10.11
CA ALA A 194 6.08 0.72 -10.42
C ALA A 194 5.97 -0.26 -9.25
N TYR A 195 7.10 -0.72 -8.68
CA TYR A 195 7.10 -1.55 -7.48
C TYR A 195 6.42 -0.87 -6.29
N PHE A 196 6.67 0.42 -6.09
CA PHE A 196 6.06 1.21 -5.03
C PHE A 196 4.54 1.34 -5.20
N ARG A 197 4.10 1.85 -6.36
CA ARG A 197 2.72 2.31 -6.55
C ARG A 197 1.76 1.18 -6.93
N LEU A 198 2.26 0.14 -7.61
CA LEU A 198 1.43 -0.94 -8.14
C LEU A 198 1.45 -2.15 -7.21
N LEU A 199 2.63 -2.50 -6.67
CA LEU A 199 2.81 -3.73 -5.89
C LEU A 199 3.07 -3.50 -4.39
N GLN A 200 3.33 -2.25 -3.97
CA GLN A 200 3.78 -1.91 -2.61
C GLN A 200 4.97 -2.76 -2.13
N ASP A 201 5.83 -3.10 -3.07
CA ASP A 201 7.05 -3.84 -2.82
C ASP A 201 8.16 -2.86 -2.38
N TYR A 202 8.02 -2.34 -1.17
CA TYR A 202 8.90 -1.28 -0.65
C TYR A 202 10.39 -1.64 -0.65
N PRO A 203 10.83 -2.89 -0.33
CA PRO A 203 12.23 -3.26 -0.47
C PRO A 203 12.75 -3.12 -1.90
N ARG A 204 12.04 -3.66 -2.90
CA ARG A 204 12.47 -3.59 -4.31
C ARG A 204 12.34 -2.18 -4.87
N ALA A 205 11.28 -1.45 -4.49
CA ALA A 205 11.11 -0.06 -4.85
C ALA A 205 12.32 0.77 -4.39
N ALA A 206 12.69 0.66 -3.12
CA ALA A 206 13.84 1.36 -2.57
C ALA A 206 15.15 1.01 -3.30
N PHE A 207 15.37 -0.26 -3.63
CA PHE A 207 16.54 -0.67 -4.39
C PHE A 207 16.61 0.08 -5.72
N TRP A 208 15.54 0.05 -6.51
CA TRP A 208 15.52 0.69 -7.82
C TRP A 208 15.60 2.22 -7.74
N PHE A 209 15.00 2.85 -6.72
CA PHE A 209 15.19 4.27 -6.46
C PHE A 209 16.64 4.62 -6.07
N GLN A 210 17.32 3.79 -5.29
CA GLN A 210 18.74 3.97 -4.96
C GLN A 210 19.62 3.87 -6.22
N GLN A 211 19.42 2.84 -7.05
CA GLN A 211 20.14 2.67 -8.31
C GLN A 211 19.88 3.85 -9.27
N GLY A 212 18.63 4.30 -9.35
CA GLY A 212 18.19 5.46 -10.13
C GLY A 212 18.58 6.82 -9.55
N LYS A 213 19.29 6.86 -8.42
CA LYS A 213 19.72 8.08 -7.71
C LYS A 213 18.56 9.06 -7.46
N ALA A 214 17.44 8.53 -6.96
CA ALA A 214 16.26 9.33 -6.64
C ALA A 214 16.59 10.44 -5.64
N SER A 215 16.07 11.64 -5.91
CA SER A 215 16.31 12.85 -5.11
C SER A 215 14.99 13.40 -4.57
N VAL A 216 15.01 13.86 -3.31
CA VAL A 216 13.82 14.30 -2.55
C VAL A 216 13.17 15.60 -3.05
N ASP A 217 13.80 16.27 -4.02
CA ASP A 217 13.18 17.36 -4.79
C ASP A 217 12.15 16.84 -5.82
N THR A 218 12.14 15.53 -6.08
CA THR A 218 11.16 14.82 -6.90
C THR A 218 10.32 13.85 -6.06
N ASN A 219 9.20 13.37 -6.60
CA ASN A 219 8.38 12.33 -5.96
C ASN A 219 9.18 11.04 -5.69
N ASP A 220 10.07 10.66 -6.62
CA ASP A 220 10.85 9.42 -6.50
C ASP A 220 11.69 9.39 -5.22
N GLY A 221 12.30 10.52 -4.84
CA GLY A 221 13.08 10.59 -3.60
C GLY A 221 12.21 10.62 -2.35
N ILE A 222 11.01 11.20 -2.42
CA ILE A 222 10.04 11.12 -1.31
C ILE A 222 9.56 9.67 -1.14
N TRP A 223 9.28 8.95 -2.23
CA TRP A 223 8.92 7.54 -2.16
C TRP A 223 10.06 6.67 -1.64
N LEU A 224 11.33 6.99 -1.96
CA LEU A 224 12.48 6.32 -1.34
C LEU A 224 12.53 6.56 0.17
N ALA A 225 12.32 7.80 0.62
CA ALA A 225 12.24 8.10 2.05
C ALA A 225 11.08 7.35 2.72
N GLU A 226 9.91 7.29 2.06
CA GLU A 226 8.77 6.51 2.54
C GLU A 226 9.10 5.01 2.62
N CYS A 227 9.80 4.43 1.63
CA CYS A 227 10.22 3.05 1.71
C CYS A 227 11.06 2.78 2.96
N TYR A 228 12.00 3.66 3.31
CA TYR A 228 12.77 3.49 4.55
C TYR A 228 11.90 3.51 5.80
N TRP A 229 10.91 4.41 5.87
CA TRP A 229 9.97 4.44 6.99
C TRP A 229 9.10 3.18 7.05
N ARG A 230 8.51 2.76 5.92
CA ARG A 230 7.69 1.53 5.80
C ARG A 230 8.48 0.27 6.14
N LEU A 231 9.79 0.26 5.88
CA LEU A 231 10.70 -0.82 6.25
C LEU A 231 11.13 -0.76 7.72
N GLY A 232 10.60 0.16 8.52
CA GLY A 232 10.85 0.22 9.96
C GLY A 232 11.96 1.16 10.39
N ASN A 233 12.42 2.05 9.50
CA ASN A 233 13.50 2.99 9.81
C ASN A 233 13.12 4.44 9.53
N ARG A 234 12.38 5.01 10.48
CA ARG A 234 12.00 6.43 10.53
C ARG A 234 13.22 7.37 10.46
N GLY A 235 14.33 7.00 11.10
CA GLY A 235 15.55 7.82 11.12
C GLY A 235 16.15 8.03 9.73
N MET A 236 16.21 6.98 8.90
CA MET A 236 16.67 7.07 7.52
C MET A 236 15.77 7.96 6.67
N ALA A 237 14.45 7.83 6.82
CA ALA A 237 13.49 8.69 6.13
C ALA A 237 13.70 10.17 6.50
N LEU A 238 13.72 10.48 7.80
CA LEU A 238 13.93 11.85 8.28
C LEU A 238 15.28 12.43 7.89
N GLN A 239 16.33 11.61 7.82
CA GLN A 239 17.63 12.06 7.36
C GLN A 239 17.56 12.58 5.92
N MET A 240 16.84 11.90 5.02
CA MET A 240 16.65 12.36 3.65
C MET A 240 15.88 13.69 3.58
N LEU A 241 14.86 13.85 4.44
CA LEU A 241 13.99 15.02 4.44
C LEU A 241 14.63 16.28 5.05
N ARG A 242 15.90 16.22 5.50
CA ARG A 242 16.68 17.41 5.90
C ARG A 242 17.19 18.24 4.72
N SER A 243 16.93 17.82 3.48
CA SER A 243 17.32 18.56 2.28
C SER A 243 16.75 19.98 2.27
N ARG A 244 17.52 20.93 1.71
CA ARG A 244 17.09 22.32 1.51
C ARG A 244 15.91 22.44 0.54
N ARG A 245 15.79 21.52 -0.41
CA ARG A 245 14.70 21.47 -1.39
C ARG A 245 13.97 20.14 -1.24
N LEU A 246 12.66 20.23 -1.01
CA LEU A 246 11.77 19.08 -0.87
C LEU A 246 10.63 19.21 -1.86
N ASN A 247 10.22 18.09 -2.43
CA ASN A 247 8.97 17.97 -3.15
C ASN A 247 7.78 18.13 -2.18
N LEU A 248 6.65 18.65 -2.66
CA LEU A 248 5.44 18.82 -1.83
C LEU A 248 4.94 17.51 -1.21
N GLY A 249 5.23 16.35 -1.80
CA GLY A 249 4.87 15.04 -1.26
C GLY A 249 5.46 14.78 0.13
N ALA A 250 6.54 15.47 0.51
CA ALA A 250 7.11 15.39 1.85
C ALA A 250 6.14 15.86 2.95
N ILE A 251 5.17 16.73 2.63
CA ILE A 251 4.13 17.16 3.58
C ILE A 251 3.32 15.95 4.06
N LYS A 252 2.90 15.08 3.12
CA LYS A 252 2.19 13.83 3.46
C LYS A 252 3.09 12.93 4.30
N LEU A 253 4.31 12.67 3.85
CA LEU A 253 5.21 11.75 4.54
C LEU A 253 5.55 12.23 5.96
N TYR A 254 5.71 13.54 6.18
CA TYR A 254 5.82 14.08 7.53
C TYR A 254 4.55 13.81 8.35
N GLY A 255 3.36 14.04 7.78
CA GLY A 255 2.08 13.71 8.40
C GLY A 255 1.97 12.24 8.82
N ASP A 256 2.26 11.32 7.89
CA ASP A 256 2.20 9.88 8.13
C ASP A 256 3.17 9.42 9.25
N MET A 257 4.31 10.11 9.40
CA MET A 257 5.29 9.85 10.46
C MET A 257 4.98 10.60 11.78
N GLY A 258 3.86 11.32 11.88
CA GLY A 258 3.48 12.13 13.04
C GLY A 258 4.26 13.44 13.19
N GLU A 259 5.04 13.84 12.20
CA GLU A 259 5.87 15.06 12.19
C GLU A 259 5.04 16.29 11.78
N ILE A 260 3.93 16.52 12.48
CA ILE A 260 2.92 17.52 12.09
C ILE A 260 3.53 18.92 11.97
N ASP A 261 4.33 19.36 12.93
CA ASP A 261 4.93 20.69 12.88
C ASP A 261 5.87 20.88 11.68
N ARG A 262 6.57 19.83 11.27
CA ARG A 262 7.41 19.84 10.07
C ARG A 262 6.56 19.87 8.80
N ALA A 263 5.45 19.12 8.76
CA ALA A 263 4.49 19.18 7.67
C ALA A 263 3.94 20.60 7.50
N LEU A 264 3.47 21.24 8.58
CA LEU A 264 2.93 22.61 8.56
C LEU A 264 3.99 23.64 8.19
N SER A 265 5.22 23.49 8.69
CA SER A 265 6.34 24.35 8.31
C SER A 265 6.64 24.28 6.82
N LEU A 266 6.69 23.07 6.26
CA LEU A 266 6.91 22.87 4.82
C LEU A 266 5.76 23.45 3.98
N THR A 267 4.50 23.30 4.42
CA THR A 267 3.34 23.88 3.73
C THR A 267 3.46 25.39 3.54
N LYS A 268 4.00 26.12 4.53
CA LYS A 268 4.24 27.57 4.41
C LYS A 268 5.16 27.93 3.25
N ALA A 269 6.12 27.06 2.91
CA ALA A 269 7.04 27.28 1.78
C ALA A 269 6.34 27.21 0.41
N PHE A 270 5.14 26.63 0.32
CA PHE A 270 4.40 26.46 -0.93
C PHE A 270 3.29 27.50 -1.16
N VAL A 271 3.03 28.39 -0.21
CA VAL A 271 1.94 29.38 -0.28
C VAL A 271 2.00 30.25 -1.54
N ASN A 272 3.19 30.61 -2.00
CA ASN A 272 3.38 31.46 -3.18
C ASN A 272 3.76 30.68 -4.46
N SER A 273 3.61 29.35 -4.46
CA SER A 273 4.12 28.48 -5.54
C SER A 273 3.09 28.16 -6.64
N GLY A 274 1.84 28.63 -6.51
CA GLY A 274 0.70 28.17 -7.33
C GLY A 274 0.25 26.75 -7.03
N ASN A 275 0.85 26.09 -6.02
CA ASN A 275 0.45 24.78 -5.50
C ASN A 275 -0.01 24.88 -4.03
N ASP A 276 -0.40 26.07 -3.59
CA ASP A 276 -0.88 26.32 -2.23
C ASP A 276 -2.08 25.43 -1.88
N TYR A 277 -3.04 25.23 -2.78
CA TYR A 277 -4.18 24.37 -2.56
C TYR A 277 -3.78 22.89 -2.36
N GLN A 278 -2.73 22.42 -3.05
CA GLN A 278 -2.20 21.07 -2.87
C GLN A 278 -1.47 20.92 -1.53
N ALA A 279 -0.65 21.90 -1.17
CA ALA A 279 0.07 21.89 0.10
C ALA A 279 -0.88 21.99 1.30
N ASN A 280 -1.88 22.88 1.23
CA ASN A 280 -2.88 23.04 2.28
C ASN A 280 -3.73 21.78 2.45
N VAL A 281 -4.14 21.10 1.37
CA VAL A 281 -4.93 19.87 1.52
C VAL A 281 -4.11 18.74 2.15
N LEU A 282 -2.82 18.61 1.82
CA LEU A 282 -1.94 17.62 2.45
C LEU A 282 -1.71 17.93 3.94
N ALA A 283 -1.56 19.20 4.31
CA ALA A 283 -1.49 19.61 5.71
C ALA A 283 -2.79 19.33 6.47
N ALA A 284 -3.94 19.61 5.85
CA ALA A 284 -5.25 19.32 6.42
C ALA A 284 -5.43 17.80 6.64
N ASP A 285 -5.02 16.98 5.67
CA ASP A 285 -5.06 15.52 5.80
C ASP A 285 -4.18 15.02 6.95
N ALA A 286 -2.96 15.56 7.08
CA ALA A 286 -2.04 15.23 8.18
C ALA A 286 -2.60 15.62 9.56
N LEU A 287 -3.16 16.84 9.68
CA LEU A 287 -3.81 17.32 10.90
C LEU A 287 -5.02 16.45 11.27
N ARG A 288 -5.84 16.10 10.28
CA ARG A 288 -7.01 15.23 10.46
C ARG A 288 -6.59 13.85 10.95
N GLN A 289 -5.55 13.25 10.36
CA GLN A 289 -5.01 11.96 10.82
C GLN A 289 -4.47 12.02 12.25
N ALA A 290 -3.91 13.16 12.65
CA ALA A 290 -3.45 13.41 14.02
C ALA A 290 -4.57 13.81 15.01
N GLY A 291 -5.84 13.77 14.61
CA GLY A 291 -6.98 14.17 15.45
C GLY A 291 -7.10 15.68 15.72
N ARG A 292 -6.29 16.52 15.07
CA ARG A 292 -6.31 18.00 15.20
C ARG A 292 -7.37 18.60 14.28
N TYR A 293 -8.63 18.28 14.55
CA TYR A 293 -9.74 18.53 13.61
C TYR A 293 -10.03 20.01 13.33
N ASP A 294 -10.00 20.88 14.34
CA ASP A 294 -10.25 22.31 14.13
C ASP A 294 -9.21 22.95 13.21
N GLU A 295 -7.94 22.59 13.41
CA GLU A 295 -6.86 23.03 12.54
C GLU A 295 -6.97 22.40 11.14
N ALA A 296 -7.34 21.13 11.04
CA ALA A 296 -7.58 20.49 9.76
C ALA A 296 -8.67 21.23 8.96
N ILE A 297 -9.77 21.62 9.62
CA ILE A 297 -10.84 22.42 9.02
C ILE A 297 -10.32 23.77 8.54
N ASP A 298 -9.49 24.47 9.32
CA ASP A 298 -8.86 25.73 8.88
C ASP A 298 -8.04 25.54 7.59
N TYR A 299 -7.20 24.50 7.53
CA TYR A 299 -6.43 24.22 6.31
C TYR A 299 -7.31 23.81 5.12
N TYR A 300 -8.38 23.05 5.32
CA TYR A 300 -9.35 22.78 4.25
C TYR A 300 -10.06 24.08 3.79
N GLN A 301 -10.39 25.00 4.70
CA GLN A 301 -10.95 26.30 4.33
C GLN A 301 -9.97 27.15 3.50
N ARG A 302 -8.67 27.06 3.77
CA ARG A 302 -7.64 27.69 2.92
C ARG A 302 -7.65 27.14 1.49
N VAL A 303 -7.90 25.84 1.32
CA VAL A 303 -8.09 25.23 -0.02
C VAL A 303 -9.30 25.85 -0.72
N LEU A 304 -10.44 25.98 -0.03
CA LEU A 304 -11.67 26.58 -0.58
C LEU A 304 -11.47 28.04 -1.00
N ASN A 305 -10.62 28.76 -0.26
CA ASN A 305 -10.29 30.17 -0.49
C ASN A 305 -9.12 30.39 -1.49
N SER A 306 -8.53 29.32 -2.04
CA SER A 306 -7.45 29.45 -3.01
C SER A 306 -7.95 30.14 -4.28
N LYS A 307 -7.07 30.96 -4.86
CA LYS A 307 -7.34 31.79 -6.05
C LYS A 307 -6.59 31.32 -7.28
N GLN A 308 -5.63 30.41 -7.12
CA GLN A 308 -4.75 29.95 -8.18
C GLN A 308 -4.97 28.46 -8.42
N TRP A 309 -5.69 28.17 -9.51
CA TRP A 309 -6.00 26.80 -9.90
C TRP A 309 -5.27 26.46 -11.18
N ARG A 310 -4.86 25.19 -11.31
CA ARG A 310 -4.26 24.69 -12.54
C ARG A 310 -5.23 24.78 -13.72
N ASN A 311 -6.49 24.42 -13.46
CA ASN A 311 -7.63 24.47 -14.38
C ASN A 311 -8.92 24.24 -13.59
N GLU A 312 -10.08 24.38 -14.25
CA GLU A 312 -11.41 24.22 -13.66
C GLU A 312 -11.64 22.82 -13.07
N GLU A 313 -11.13 21.77 -13.72
CA GLU A 313 -11.24 20.39 -13.20
C GLU A 313 -10.54 20.23 -11.85
N TYR A 314 -9.34 20.80 -11.70
CA TYR A 314 -8.60 20.79 -10.45
C TYR A 314 -9.28 21.64 -9.39
N GLU A 315 -9.81 22.82 -9.75
CA GLU A 315 -10.60 23.65 -8.84
C GLU A 315 -11.79 22.88 -8.27
N ASN A 316 -12.62 22.33 -9.14
CA ASN A 316 -13.82 21.59 -8.73
C ASN A 316 -13.47 20.38 -7.87
N ARG A 317 -12.45 19.60 -8.25
CA ARG A 317 -12.00 18.42 -7.49
C ARG A 317 -11.54 18.79 -6.09
N PHE A 318 -10.64 19.77 -5.95
CA PHE A 318 -10.06 20.10 -4.66
C PHE A 318 -11.05 20.83 -3.75
N LYS A 319 -11.94 21.68 -4.30
CA LYS A 319 -13.04 22.28 -3.52
C LYS A 319 -14.00 21.22 -3.00
N ALA A 320 -14.44 20.31 -3.87
CA ALA A 320 -15.33 19.22 -3.46
C ALA A 320 -14.67 18.34 -2.37
N ARG A 321 -13.40 17.95 -2.57
CA ARG A 321 -12.64 17.16 -1.59
C ARG A 321 -12.53 17.87 -0.24
N ALA A 322 -12.18 19.16 -0.23
CA ALA A 322 -12.04 19.93 1.00
C ALA A 322 -13.39 20.06 1.73
N GLN A 323 -14.45 20.41 1.02
CA GLN A 323 -15.80 20.54 1.59
C GLN A 323 -16.31 19.20 2.15
N GLU A 324 -16.13 18.12 1.40
CA GLU A 324 -16.51 16.78 1.85
C GLU A 324 -15.74 16.37 3.10
N SER A 325 -14.43 16.66 3.17
CA SER A 325 -13.60 16.32 4.33
C SER A 325 -13.97 17.13 5.58
N ILE A 326 -14.30 18.42 5.43
CA ILE A 326 -14.87 19.23 6.52
C ILE A 326 -16.18 18.62 7.02
N ASN A 327 -17.05 18.19 6.09
CA ASN A 327 -18.34 17.60 6.45
C ASN A 327 -18.15 16.27 7.18
N THR A 328 -17.25 15.39 6.72
CA THR A 328 -17.01 14.09 7.37
C THR A 328 -16.30 14.18 8.69
N ILE A 329 -15.44 15.17 8.94
CA ILE A 329 -14.88 15.41 10.28
C ILE A 329 -16.01 15.55 11.31
N ARG A 330 -17.10 16.26 10.97
CA ARG A 330 -18.28 16.41 11.85
C ARG A 330 -19.06 15.12 12.04
N LEU A 331 -18.90 14.16 11.13
CA LEU A 331 -19.54 12.84 11.21
C LEU A 331 -18.68 11.83 11.99
N TYR A 332 -17.41 12.11 12.30
CA TYR A 332 -16.54 11.14 12.97
C TYR A 332 -16.99 10.83 14.40
N GLU A 333 -17.56 11.79 15.12
CA GLU A 333 -18.20 11.53 16.43
C GLU A 333 -19.46 10.66 16.30
N GLN A 334 -20.14 10.71 15.14
CA GLN A 334 -21.35 9.94 14.85
C GLN A 334 -21.03 8.55 14.27
N ALA A 335 -19.78 8.31 13.88
CA ALA A 335 -19.29 7.06 13.30
C ALA A 335 -18.93 6.00 14.35
N ASP A 336 -19.41 6.15 15.60
CA ASP A 336 -19.36 5.08 16.60
C ASP A 336 -20.21 3.90 16.12
N LEU A 337 -19.52 2.83 15.70
CA LEU A 337 -20.14 1.64 15.13
C LEU A 337 -21.13 0.96 16.09
N SER A 338 -20.96 1.11 17.41
CA SER A 338 -21.90 0.56 18.40
C SER A 338 -23.28 1.23 18.34
N ARG A 339 -23.34 2.43 17.77
CA ARG A 339 -24.57 3.22 17.59
C ARG A 339 -25.12 3.14 16.17
N VAL A 340 -24.46 2.41 15.28
CA VAL A 340 -24.92 2.20 13.91
C VAL A 340 -25.78 0.93 13.89
N ALA A 341 -26.99 1.05 13.34
CA ALA A 341 -27.88 -0.09 13.15
C ALA A 341 -27.25 -1.15 12.22
N ASP A 342 -27.57 -2.42 12.46
CA ASP A 342 -27.25 -3.48 11.52
C ASP A 342 -27.93 -3.21 10.17
N GLY A 343 -27.17 -3.31 9.09
CA GLY A 343 -27.66 -2.92 7.78
C GLY A 343 -26.58 -2.84 6.70
N THR A 344 -27.02 -2.54 5.48
CA THR A 344 -26.14 -2.25 4.35
C THR A 344 -26.40 -0.82 3.90
N TYR A 345 -25.36 -0.01 3.92
CA TYR A 345 -25.41 1.42 3.64
C TYR A 345 -24.55 1.74 2.42
N ARG A 346 -24.97 2.74 1.65
CA ARG A 346 -24.25 3.18 0.45
C ARG A 346 -24.15 4.69 0.42
N ASP A 347 -22.97 5.21 0.11
CA ASP A 347 -22.74 6.63 -0.10
C ASP A 347 -21.56 6.85 -1.05
N SER A 348 -21.37 8.09 -1.48
CA SER A 348 -20.35 8.47 -2.44
C SER A 348 -19.52 9.67 -1.98
N SER A 349 -18.28 9.74 -2.45
CA SER A 349 -17.42 10.91 -2.28
C SER A 349 -16.61 11.18 -3.54
N THR A 350 -16.12 12.40 -3.68
CA THR A 350 -15.31 12.85 -4.81
C THR A 350 -13.92 12.23 -4.76
N GLY A 351 -13.65 11.27 -5.65
CA GLY A 351 -12.37 10.64 -5.89
C GLY A 351 -11.48 11.40 -6.88
N TYR A 352 -10.44 10.76 -7.38
CA TYR A 352 -9.50 11.37 -8.32
C TYR A 352 -10.15 11.65 -9.68
N ASN A 353 -10.92 10.73 -10.25
CA ASN A 353 -11.50 10.91 -11.60
C ASN A 353 -13.02 11.04 -11.63
N GLY A 354 -13.61 11.28 -10.47
CA GLY A 354 -15.04 11.48 -10.32
C GLY A 354 -15.51 10.94 -8.99
N LYS A 355 -16.84 10.85 -8.82
CA LYS A 355 -17.40 10.19 -7.65
C LYS A 355 -17.04 8.71 -7.63
N LEU A 356 -16.78 8.21 -6.43
CA LEU A 356 -16.74 6.78 -6.13
C LEU A 356 -17.79 6.49 -5.06
N THR A 357 -18.36 5.29 -5.11
CA THR A 357 -19.44 4.83 -4.23
C THR A 357 -18.97 3.60 -3.47
N VAL A 358 -19.21 3.60 -2.16
CA VAL A 358 -18.96 2.45 -1.30
C VAL A 358 -20.26 1.79 -0.87
N GLU A 359 -20.18 0.49 -0.62
CA GLU A 359 -21.17 -0.28 0.12
C GLU A 359 -20.54 -0.75 1.43
N VAL A 360 -21.19 -0.44 2.55
CA VAL A 360 -20.75 -0.74 3.91
C VAL A 360 -21.78 -1.66 4.56
N ASN A 361 -21.35 -2.83 4.99
CA ASN A 361 -22.18 -3.74 5.78
C ASN A 361 -21.77 -3.65 7.25
N VAL A 362 -22.74 -3.32 8.10
CA VAL A 362 -22.60 -3.27 9.55
C VAL A 362 -23.44 -4.38 10.15
N ALA A 363 -22.84 -5.15 11.05
CA ALA A 363 -23.56 -6.13 11.85
C ALA A 363 -22.93 -6.27 13.23
N SER A 364 -23.76 -6.30 14.27
CA SER A 364 -23.35 -6.44 15.67
C SER A 364 -22.33 -5.39 16.09
N GLY A 365 -22.54 -4.13 15.70
CA GLY A 365 -21.67 -3.01 16.03
C GLY A 365 -20.28 -3.05 15.38
N ARG A 366 -20.14 -3.77 14.25
CA ARG A 366 -18.86 -3.96 13.54
C ARG A 366 -19.02 -3.78 12.04
N LEU A 367 -17.97 -3.28 11.40
CA LEU A 367 -17.81 -3.29 9.95
C LEU A 367 -17.52 -4.73 9.49
N GLN A 368 -18.46 -5.34 8.79
CA GLN A 368 -18.31 -6.67 8.21
C GLN A 368 -17.69 -6.62 6.81
N SER A 369 -18.05 -5.61 6.02
CA SER A 369 -17.45 -5.38 4.72
C SER A 369 -17.53 -3.92 4.30
N VAL A 370 -16.50 -3.44 3.61
CA VAL A 370 -16.48 -2.19 2.86
C VAL A 370 -16.07 -2.53 1.44
N LYS A 371 -16.86 -2.13 0.45
CA LYS A 371 -16.59 -2.42 -0.97
C LYS A 371 -16.77 -1.16 -1.78
N VAL A 372 -15.85 -0.87 -2.69
CA VAL A 372 -16.08 0.12 -3.74
C VAL A 372 -16.93 -0.54 -4.82
N VAL A 373 -18.16 -0.06 -5.01
CA VAL A 373 -19.15 -0.67 -5.91
C VAL A 373 -19.34 0.08 -7.23
N ASP A 374 -18.91 1.34 -7.28
CA ASP A 374 -18.88 2.16 -8.49
C ASP A 374 -17.75 3.19 -8.38
N HIS A 375 -16.97 3.38 -9.44
CA HIS A 375 -15.92 4.40 -9.46
C HIS A 375 -15.48 4.76 -10.88
N LYS A 376 -14.89 5.94 -11.02
CA LYS A 376 -14.20 6.39 -12.25
C LYS A 376 -12.69 6.50 -12.10
N GLU A 377 -12.16 6.06 -10.95
CA GLU A 377 -10.74 6.11 -10.64
C GLU A 377 -9.90 5.49 -11.76
N LYS A 378 -8.78 6.15 -12.06
CA LYS A 378 -7.74 5.60 -12.94
C LYS A 378 -6.46 5.57 -12.15
N GLN A 379 -5.69 4.52 -12.39
CA GLN A 379 -4.39 4.30 -11.75
C GLN A 379 -4.52 4.01 -10.25
N PHE A 380 -3.54 3.31 -9.69
CA PHE A 380 -3.47 3.05 -8.25
C PHE A 380 -4.67 2.28 -7.64
N TYR A 381 -5.12 1.25 -8.36
CA TYR A 381 -6.21 0.36 -7.93
C TYR A 381 -5.96 -0.33 -6.60
N SER A 382 -4.71 -0.39 -6.11
CA SER A 382 -4.42 -0.91 -4.78
C SER A 382 -5.15 -0.12 -3.69
N SER A 383 -5.34 1.20 -3.85
CA SER A 383 -6.13 1.99 -2.88
C SER A 383 -7.60 1.55 -2.79
N LEU A 384 -8.17 1.00 -3.87
CA LEU A 384 -9.54 0.48 -3.89
C LEU A 384 -9.69 -0.82 -3.09
N THR A 385 -8.59 -1.52 -2.79
CA THR A 385 -8.59 -2.74 -1.97
C THR A 385 -8.04 -2.48 -0.58
N ASP A 386 -6.95 -1.71 -0.48
CA ASP A 386 -6.19 -1.55 0.76
C ASP A 386 -6.88 -0.59 1.72
N THR A 387 -7.49 0.49 1.21
CA THR A 387 -8.25 1.41 2.08
C THR A 387 -9.46 0.71 2.71
N PRO A 388 -10.30 -0.04 1.96
CA PRO A 388 -11.33 -0.88 2.58
C PRO A 388 -10.78 -1.91 3.57
N ALA A 389 -9.64 -2.55 3.28
CA ALA A 389 -9.03 -3.49 4.21
C ALA A 389 -8.63 -2.83 5.53
N GLN A 390 -8.00 -1.64 5.47
CA GLN A 390 -7.66 -0.85 6.67
C GLN A 390 -8.90 -0.45 7.47
N LEU A 391 -10.00 -0.08 6.80
CA LEU A 391 -11.27 0.27 7.47
C LEU A 391 -11.83 -0.92 8.25
N ILE A 392 -11.78 -2.12 7.67
CA ILE A 392 -12.18 -3.36 8.34
C ILE A 392 -11.24 -3.72 9.47
N GLU A 393 -9.93 -3.65 9.27
CA GLU A 393 -8.94 -3.98 10.30
C GLU A 393 -9.08 -3.07 11.52
N ARG A 394 -9.18 -1.75 11.29
CA ARG A 394 -9.28 -0.75 12.36
C ARG A 394 -10.66 -0.65 12.98
N GLN A 395 -11.70 -1.15 12.30
CA GLN A 395 -13.10 -0.94 12.71
C GLN A 395 -13.41 0.54 12.95
N SER A 396 -12.83 1.41 12.12
CA SER A 396 -12.93 2.87 12.27
C SER A 396 -12.63 3.56 10.95
N VAL A 397 -13.26 4.72 10.73
CA VAL A 397 -12.91 5.66 9.65
C VAL A 397 -11.75 6.59 10.01
N GLN A 398 -11.27 6.52 11.26
CA GLN A 398 -10.15 7.29 11.77
C GLN A 398 -8.85 6.47 11.71
N GLY A 399 -7.71 7.16 11.67
CA GLY A 399 -6.39 6.51 11.64
C GLY A 399 -6.10 5.70 10.37
N ILE A 400 -6.85 5.93 9.29
CA ILE A 400 -6.64 5.29 7.99
C ILE A 400 -5.53 6.02 7.24
N ASP A 401 -4.51 5.26 6.84
CA ASP A 401 -3.41 5.77 6.06
C ASP A 401 -3.76 5.77 4.58
N GLY A 402 -3.62 6.93 3.94
CA GLY A 402 -3.84 7.07 2.52
C GLY A 402 -2.68 6.50 1.73
N THR A 403 -2.96 5.63 0.75
CA THR A 403 -1.92 5.10 -0.14
C THR A 403 -1.23 6.25 -0.85
N SER A 404 0.11 6.33 -0.73
CA SER A 404 0.88 7.39 -1.37
C SER A 404 0.66 7.42 -2.88
N SER A 405 0.41 8.62 -3.39
CA SER A 405 -0.02 8.90 -4.78
C SER A 405 -1.45 8.45 -5.15
N ALA A 406 -2.22 7.92 -4.20
CA ALA A 406 -3.65 7.65 -4.30
C ALA A 406 -4.41 8.19 -3.07
N THR A 407 -3.90 9.25 -2.46
CA THR A 407 -4.48 9.87 -1.26
C THR A 407 -5.89 10.41 -1.50
N ILE A 408 -6.15 10.96 -2.69
CA ILE A 408 -7.48 11.48 -3.05
C ILE A 408 -8.49 10.33 -3.08
N THR A 409 -8.14 9.22 -3.73
CA THR A 409 -8.96 7.99 -3.78
C THR A 409 -9.19 7.40 -2.39
N SER A 410 -8.11 7.23 -1.61
CA SER A 410 -8.18 6.70 -0.24
C SER A 410 -9.09 7.57 0.63
N GLN A 411 -8.94 8.89 0.56
CA GLN A 411 -9.77 9.84 1.32
C GLN A 411 -11.23 9.78 0.89
N ALA A 412 -11.51 9.62 -0.40
CA ALA A 412 -12.86 9.50 -0.90
C ALA A 412 -13.55 8.21 -0.39
N ILE A 413 -12.83 7.10 -0.29
CA ILE A 413 -13.34 5.85 0.31
C ILE A 413 -13.64 6.06 1.80
N VAL A 414 -12.72 6.66 2.56
CA VAL A 414 -12.92 6.97 3.99
C VAL A 414 -14.11 7.90 4.18
N ASN A 415 -14.22 8.95 3.37
CA ASN A 415 -15.30 9.92 3.45
C ASN A 415 -16.65 9.28 3.09
N ALA A 416 -16.72 8.49 2.01
CA ALA A 416 -17.94 7.79 1.62
C ALA A 416 -18.37 6.77 2.71
N THR A 417 -17.41 6.10 3.34
CA THR A 417 -17.67 5.16 4.45
C THR A 417 -18.26 5.90 5.66
N ALA A 418 -17.68 7.03 6.05
CA ALA A 418 -18.19 7.84 7.16
C ALA A 418 -19.62 8.34 6.90
N LYS A 419 -19.93 8.79 5.68
CA LYS A 419 -21.28 9.19 5.29
C LYS A 419 -22.26 8.02 5.31
N ALA A 420 -21.86 6.86 4.78
CA ALA A 420 -22.69 5.66 4.78
C ALA A 420 -23.03 5.21 6.21
N LEU A 421 -22.06 5.23 7.13
CA LEU A 421 -22.28 4.89 8.54
C LEU A 421 -23.25 5.86 9.22
N ALA A 422 -23.15 7.16 8.93
CA ALA A 422 -24.03 8.18 9.51
C ALA A 422 -25.53 7.97 9.15
N GLN A 423 -25.83 7.27 8.05
CA GLN A 423 -27.22 6.92 7.68
C GLN A 423 -27.85 5.90 8.64
N GLY A 424 -27.03 5.10 9.32
CA GLY A 424 -27.48 4.07 10.24
C GLY A 424 -27.42 4.46 11.72
N THR A 425 -26.94 5.67 12.04
CA THR A 425 -26.78 6.12 13.43
C THR A 425 -28.14 6.24 14.15
N ARG A 426 -28.23 5.63 15.33
CA ARG A 426 -29.41 5.61 16.22
C ARG A 426 -29.36 6.68 17.31
#